data_AF-A0A7J2VBU3-F1
#
_entry.id   AF-A0A7J2VBU3-F1
#
_cell.length_a   1.000
_cell.length_b   1.000
_cell.length_c   1.000
_cell.angle_alpha   90.00
_cell.angle_beta   90.00
_cell.angle_gamma   90.00
#
_symmetry.space_group_name_H-M   'P 1'
#
loop_
_entity.id
_entity.type
_entity.pdbx_description
1 polymer ?
#
loop_
_entity_poly.entity_id
_entity_poly.type
_entity_poly.pdbx_seq_one_letter_code
_entity_poly.pdbx_strand_id
1 'polypeptide(L)'
;MPVRYRCSKCGYILYEFNGVGQSYMGLLTPSEVAKLVGHICPNCKSIINSSESIFSKVIIKQTTPQALRESIRYSIHGLKQHVATEGV
;
A
#
# COMPACT_ATOMS: atom_id res chain seq x y z
N MET A 1 -5.07 3.53 -2.55
CA MET A 1 -4.04 2.74 -1.83
C MET A 1 -3.34 3.72 -0.90
N PRO A 2 -3.24 3.46 0.41
CA PRO A 2 -2.49 4.34 1.29
C PRO A 2 -0.98 4.13 1.12
N VAL A 3 -0.23 5.23 1.17
CA VAL A 3 1.24 5.23 1.19
C VAL A 3 1.67 5.55 2.61
N ARG A 4 2.50 4.70 3.21
CA ARG A 4 3.03 4.90 4.57
C ARG A 4 4.55 5.07 4.52
N TYR A 5 5.03 6.10 5.20
CA TYR A 5 6.45 6.32 5.50
C TYR A 5 6.72 5.86 6.93
N ARG A 6 7.65 4.92 7.09
CA ARG A 6 8.03 4.37 8.40
C ARG A 6 9.48 4.63 8.70
N CYS A 7 9.78 4.82 9.98
CA CYS A 7 11.14 4.80 10.49
C CYS A 7 11.74 3.40 10.30
N SER A 8 12.80 3.26 9.50
CA SER A 8 13.47 1.97 9.27
C SER A 8 14.01 1.34 10.56
N LYS A 9 14.35 2.14 11.59
CA LYS A 9 14.92 1.62 12.85
C LYS A 9 13.89 1.03 13.82
N CYS A 10 12.71 1.64 13.95
CA CYS A 10 11.71 1.23 14.95
C CYS A 10 10.31 0.93 14.38
N GLY A 11 10.11 1.09 13.08
CA GLY A 11 8.84 0.84 12.41
C GLY A 11 7.75 1.90 12.63
N TYR A 12 8.00 2.92 13.46
CA TYR A 12 7.04 4.00 13.73
C TYR A 12 6.60 4.70 12.44
N ILE A 13 5.30 4.98 12.32
CA ILE A 13 4.73 5.63 11.15
C ILE A 13 5.00 7.13 11.26
N LEU A 14 5.86 7.64 10.37
CA LEU A 14 6.24 9.05 10.32
C LEU A 14 5.20 9.87 9.55
N TYR A 15 4.62 9.28 8.51
CA TYR A 15 3.58 9.92 7.70
C TYR A 15 2.72 8.86 7.02
N GLU A 16 1.42 9.10 6.96
CA GLU A 16 0.46 8.27 6.24
C GLU A 16 -0.33 9.14 5.27
N PHE A 17 -0.26 8.80 3.99
CA PHE A 17 -1.11 9.39 2.97
C PHE A 17 -2.24 8.43 2.63
N ASN A 18 -3.43 8.73 3.12
CA ASN A 18 -4.65 8.03 2.75
C ASN A 18 -5.20 8.66 1.47
N GLY A 19 -4.62 8.29 0.32
CA GLY A 19 -5.02 8.83 -0.97
C GLY A 19 -6.50 8.56 -1.28
N VAL A 20 -7.29 9.63 -1.39
CA VAL A 20 -8.64 9.63 -1.97
C VAL A 20 -8.52 9.70 -3.50
N GLY A 21 -8.78 8.59 -4.20
CA GLY A 21 -8.86 8.58 -5.67
C GLY A 21 -7.52 8.65 -6.42
N GLN A 22 -7.58 8.35 -7.72
CA GLN A 22 -6.47 8.00 -8.64
C GLN A 22 -5.42 9.11 -8.91
N SER A 23 -5.48 10.24 -8.21
CA SER A 23 -4.60 11.39 -8.43
C SER A 23 -3.60 11.53 -7.29
N TYR A 24 -2.34 11.18 -7.52
CA TYR A 24 -1.23 11.32 -6.55
C TYR A 24 -0.78 12.78 -6.31
N MET A 25 -1.61 13.77 -6.64
CA MET A 25 -1.30 15.18 -6.39
C MET A 25 -1.27 15.42 -4.87
N GLY A 26 -0.12 15.78 -4.33
CA GLY A 26 0.09 16.04 -2.90
C GLY A 26 0.79 14.93 -2.10
N LEU A 27 1.28 13.87 -2.76
CA LEU A 27 2.11 12.88 -2.06
C LEU A 27 3.50 13.48 -1.74
N LEU A 28 3.78 13.70 -0.45
CA LEU A 28 5.11 14.15 -0.03
C LEU A 28 6.18 13.13 -0.39
N THR A 29 7.31 13.61 -0.89
CA THR A 29 8.54 12.82 -1.07
C THR A 29 9.16 12.45 0.30
N PRO A 30 10.02 11.42 0.37
CA PRO A 30 10.71 11.06 1.61
C PRO A 30 11.46 12.25 2.24
N SER A 31 12.08 13.10 1.42
CA SER A 31 12.77 14.31 1.86
C SER A 31 11.84 15.35 2.48
N GLU A 32 10.65 15.53 1.92
CA GLU A 32 9.64 16.45 2.48
C GLU A 32 9.06 15.90 3.79
N VAL A 33 8.81 14.58 3.85
CA VAL A 33 8.42 13.92 5.10
C VAL A 33 9.51 14.09 6.17
N ALA A 34 10.79 13.96 5.81
CA ALA A 34 11.92 14.17 6.72
C ALA A 34 11.94 15.59 7.29
N LYS A 35 11.71 16.61 6.45
CA LYS A 35 11.60 18.01 6.88
C LYS A 35 10.40 18.22 7.81
N LEU A 36 9.26 17.60 7.50
CA LEU A 36 8.03 17.71 8.30
C LEU A 36 8.22 17.15 9.72
N VAL A 37 9.00 16.08 9.89
CA VAL A 37 9.31 15.49 11.20
C VAL A 37 10.62 16.01 11.81
N GLY A 38 11.26 17.03 11.22
CA GLY A 38 12.48 17.64 11.75
C GLY A 38 13.71 16.73 11.74
N HIS A 39 13.80 15.80 10.79
CA HIS A 39 14.89 14.82 10.66
C HIS A 39 15.12 13.92 11.89
N ILE A 40 14.17 13.85 12.83
CA ILE A 40 14.31 13.02 14.03
C ILE A 40 13.03 12.21 14.23
N CYS A 41 13.18 10.89 14.43
CA CYS A 41 12.02 10.06 14.76
C CYS A 41 11.49 10.41 16.16
N PRO A 42 10.21 10.76 16.32
CA PRO A 42 9.65 11.11 17.62
C PRO A 42 9.61 9.94 18.61
N ASN A 43 9.62 8.70 18.10
CA ASN A 43 9.58 7.49 18.92
C ASN A 43 10.96 7.05 19.41
N CYS A 44 11.91 6.83 18.48
CA CYS A 44 13.24 6.27 18.81
C CYS A 44 14.38 7.29 18.75
N LYS A 45 14.07 8.57 18.53
CA LYS A 45 15.02 9.71 18.49
C LYS A 45 16.17 9.53 17.47
N SER A 46 15.98 8.66 16.50
CA SER A 46 17.01 8.38 15.49
C SER A 46 16.94 9.38 14.35
N ILE A 47 18.11 9.72 13.80
CA ILE A 47 18.25 10.68 12.72
C ILE A 47 17.69 10.07 11.43
N ILE A 48 16.81 10.82 10.78
CA ILE A 48 16.18 10.48 9.52
C ILE A 48 16.90 11.28 8.45
N ASN A 49 17.93 10.68 7.87
CA ASN A 49 18.56 11.23 6.69
C ASN A 49 17.62 11.04 5.50
N SER A 50 17.59 12.02 4.60
CA SER A 50 16.76 12.01 3.38
C SER A 50 17.10 10.90 2.39
N SER A 51 18.04 10.00 2.71
CA SER A 51 18.29 8.82 1.89
C SER A 51 17.07 7.91 1.92
N GLU A 52 16.56 7.63 0.73
CA GLU A 52 15.34 6.84 0.49
C GLU A 52 15.37 5.50 1.23
N SER A 53 16.56 4.95 1.49
CA SER A 53 16.83 3.72 2.24
C SER A 53 16.39 3.72 3.71
N ILE A 54 16.21 4.88 4.35
CA ILE A 54 15.77 4.98 5.76
C ILE A 54 14.23 4.95 5.87
N PHE A 55 13.53 5.09 4.75
CA PHE A 55 12.07 5.07 4.70
C PHE A 55 11.57 3.77 4.07
N SER A 56 10.92 2.92 4.86
CA SER A 56 10.21 1.78 4.31
C SER A 56 8.89 2.26 3.70
N LYS A 57 8.86 2.44 2.37
CA LYS A 57 7.63 2.75 1.63
C LYS A 57 6.75 1.50 1.54
N VAL A 58 5.60 1.52 2.20
CA VAL A 58 4.60 0.44 2.06
C VAL A 58 3.51 0.92 1.08
N ILE A 59 3.46 0.29 -0.10
CA ILE A 59 2.32 0.41 -1.03
C ILE A 59 1.38 -0.74 -0.73
N ILE A 60 0.23 -0.47 -0.12
CA ILE A 60 -0.77 -1.52 0.12
C ILE A 60 -1.46 -1.81 -1.21
N LYS A 61 -1.08 -2.91 -1.89
CA LYS A 61 -1.86 -3.45 -3.01
C LYS A 61 -3.30 -3.64 -2.52
N GLN A 62 -4.30 -3.10 -3.23
CA GLN A 62 -5.69 -3.37 -2.90
C GLN A 62 -5.88 -4.89 -2.94
N THR A 63 -6.05 -5.51 -1.77
CA THR A 63 -6.60 -6.86 -1.71
C THR A 63 -7.95 -6.77 -2.37
N THR A 64 -8.14 -7.55 -3.43
CA THR A 64 -9.42 -7.69 -4.12
C THR A 64 -10.52 -7.81 -3.06
N PRO A 65 -11.55 -6.94 -3.05
CA PRO A 65 -12.60 -7.04 -2.04
C PRO A 65 -13.15 -8.47 -2.03
N GLN A 66 -13.36 -9.04 -0.85
CA GLN A 66 -13.72 -10.46 -0.68
C GLN A 66 -14.95 -10.82 -1.54
N ALA A 67 -15.90 -9.88 -1.65
CA ALA A 67 -17.04 -9.94 -2.55
C ALA A 67 -16.68 -10.14 -4.04
N LEU A 68 -15.64 -9.48 -4.55
CA LEU A 68 -15.14 -9.67 -5.92
C LEU A 68 -14.42 -11.02 -6.08
N ARG A 69 -13.72 -11.51 -5.05
CA ARG A 69 -13.14 -12.86 -5.04
C ARG A 69 -14.20 -13.96 -5.10
N GLU A 70 -15.30 -13.81 -4.36
CA GLU A 70 -16.42 -14.74 -4.41
C GLU A 70 -17.13 -14.68 -5.77
N SER A 71 -17.37 -13.49 -6.31
CA SER A 71 -17.99 -13.33 -7.63
C SER A 71 -17.15 -13.99 -8.74
N ILE A 72 -15.81 -13.82 -8.73
CA ILE A 72 -14.91 -14.51 -9.67
C ILE A 72 -14.95 -16.03 -9.47
N ARG A 73 -14.99 -16.51 -8.22
CA ARG A 73 -15.04 -17.95 -7.91
C ARG A 73 -16.33 -18.60 -8.46
N TYR A 74 -17.48 -17.93 -8.30
CA TYR A 74 -18.75 -18.40 -8.85
C TYR A 74 -18.73 -18.45 -10.38
N SER A 75 -18.17 -17.43 -11.04
CA SER A 75 -18.06 -17.39 -12.50
C SER A 75 -17.16 -18.50 -13.08
N ILE A 76 -16.06 -18.84 -12.40
CA ILE A 76 -15.18 -19.96 -12.81
C ILE A 76 -15.90 -21.31 -12.64
N HIS A 77 -16.67 -21.49 -11.57
CA HIS A 77 -17.47 -22.71 -11.38
C HIS A 77 -18.60 -22.85 -12.42
N GLY A 78 -19.23 -21.74 -12.81
CA GLY A 78 -20.26 -21.73 -13.88
C GLY A 78 -19.69 -22.12 -15.25
N LEU A 79 -18.49 -21.64 -15.60
CA LEU A 79 -17.82 -22.03 -16.85
C LEU A 79 -17.46 -23.52 -16.90
N LYS A 80 -17.14 -24.13 -15.75
CA LYS A 80 -16.83 -25.56 -15.67
C LYS A 80 -18.04 -26.47 -15.96
N GLN A 81 -19.27 -25.97 -15.78
CA GLN A 81 -20.49 -26.73 -16.03
C GLN A 81 -20.90 -26.71 -17.51
N HIS A 82 -20.57 -25.66 -18.26
CA HIS A 82 -20.87 -25.58 -19.69
C HIS A 82 -19.89 -26.37 -20.57
N VAL A 83 -18.60 -26.41 -20.21
CA VAL A 83 -17.59 -27.16 -20.99
C VAL A 83 -17.75 -28.69 -20.88
N ALA A 84 -18.48 -29.19 -19.88
CA ALA A 84 -18.76 -30.62 -19.74
C ALA A 84 -19.85 -31.14 -20.71
N THR A 85 -20.50 -30.27 -21.48
CA THR A 85 -21.63 -30.62 -22.37
C THR A 85 -21.33 -30.52 -23.86
N GLU A 86 -20.16 -30.03 -24.26
CA GLU A 86 -19.77 -29.84 -25.67
C GLU A 86 -18.66 -30.82 -26.10
N GLY A 87 -18.77 -32.07 -25.65
CA GLY A 87 -17.91 -33.18 -26.05
C GLY A 87 -18.74 -34.39 -26.45
N VAL A 88 -19.43 -34.29 -27.59
CA VAL A 88 -20.01 -35.41 -28.34
C VAL A 88 -19.29 -35.49 -29.67
#